data_AF-A0A2E7LIG9-F1
#
_entry.id   AF-A0A2E7LIG9-F1
#
_cell.length_a   1.000
_cell.length_b   1.000
_cell.length_c   1.000
_cell.angle_alpha   90.00
_cell.angle_beta   90.00
_cell.angle_gamma   90.00
#
_symmetry.space_group_name_H-M   'P 1'
#
loop_
_entity.id
_entity.type
_entity.pdbx_description
1 polymer ?
#
loop_
_entity_poly.entity_id
_entity_poly.type
_entity_poly.pdbx_seq_one_letter_code
_entity_poly.pdbx_strand_id
1 'polypeptide(L)'
;MIISDGFPQDCDYGPDRGNHEYGVQDTAKALREAEQHGIKTFCITVDRSGHDYLRRMCPEAHYMVIEETEELPTALQKAYRRLTHL
;
A
#
# COMPACT_ATOMS: atom_id res chain seq x y z
N MET A 1 2.20 -1.32 12.81
CA MET A 1 2.76 -0.81 11.54
C MET A 1 2.91 -2.00 10.62
N ILE A 2 2.15 -2.02 9.53
CA ILE A 2 2.29 -3.00 8.45
C ILE A 2 3.02 -2.27 7.33
N ILE A 3 4.12 -2.85 6.83
CA ILE A 3 4.83 -2.40 5.63
C ILE A 3 4.63 -3.48 4.57
N SER A 4 4.12 -3.09 3.41
CA SER A 4 3.94 -3.96 2.24
C SER A 4 4.70 -3.34 1.07
N ASP A 5 5.35 -4.17 0.26
CA ASP A 5 6.40 -3.81 -0.70
C ASP A 5 5.92 -3.70 -2.17
N GLY A 6 4.65 -3.92 -2.48
CA GLY A 6 4.25 -3.94 -3.88
C GLY A 6 2.76 -3.99 -4.21
N PHE A 7 2.51 -4.16 -5.50
CA PHE A 7 1.20 -4.31 -6.10
C PHE A 7 0.51 -5.58 -5.57
N PRO A 8 -0.76 -5.50 -5.13
CA PRO A 8 -1.49 -6.66 -4.65
C PRO A 8 -1.77 -7.63 -5.81
N GLN A 9 -1.12 -8.78 -5.78
CA GLN A 9 -1.30 -9.84 -6.77
C GLN A 9 -2.28 -10.88 -6.21
N ASP A 10 -3.46 -10.96 -6.82
CA ASP A 10 -4.46 -11.99 -6.54
C ASP A 10 -5.04 -12.52 -7.85
N CYS A 11 -4.14 -13.01 -8.72
CA CYS A 11 -4.44 -13.37 -10.11
C CYS A 11 -5.34 -14.60 -10.27
N ASP A 12 -5.44 -15.43 -9.23
CA ASP A 12 -6.28 -16.64 -9.22
C ASP A 12 -7.69 -16.40 -8.64
N TYR A 13 -7.98 -15.17 -8.21
CA TYR A 13 -9.22 -14.80 -7.51
C TYR A 13 -10.01 -13.71 -8.25
N GLY A 14 -11.34 -13.71 -8.07
CA GLY A 14 -12.26 -12.82 -8.78
C GLY A 14 -13.01 -13.49 -9.95
N PRO A 15 -13.98 -12.78 -10.57
CA PRO A 15 -14.83 -13.32 -11.63
C PRO A 15 -14.07 -13.64 -12.92
N ASP A 16 -12.99 -12.91 -13.19
CA ASP A 16 -12.12 -13.10 -14.34
C ASP A 16 -10.68 -13.39 -13.87
N ARG A 17 -10.14 -14.56 -14.24
CA ARG A 17 -8.75 -14.92 -13.93
C ARG A 17 -7.78 -13.93 -14.56
N GLY A 18 -6.81 -13.46 -13.79
CA GLY A 18 -5.85 -12.44 -14.21
C GLY A 18 -6.37 -11.00 -14.14
N ASN A 19 -7.54 -10.76 -13.55
CA ASN A 19 -8.03 -9.40 -13.32
C ASN A 19 -7.32 -8.74 -12.14
N HIS A 20 -6.33 -7.91 -12.46
CA HIS A 20 -5.56 -7.09 -11.50
C HIS A 20 -6.42 -6.15 -10.63
N GLU A 21 -7.66 -5.86 -11.05
CA GLU A 21 -8.55 -4.97 -10.32
C GLU A 21 -9.10 -5.61 -9.04
N TYR A 22 -9.24 -6.94 -9.03
CA TYR A 22 -9.74 -7.65 -7.84
C TYR A 22 -8.78 -7.50 -6.66
N GLY A 23 -7.48 -7.78 -6.87
CA GLY A 23 -6.45 -7.64 -5.83
C GLY A 23 -6.37 -6.22 -5.25
N VAL A 24 -6.52 -5.19 -6.09
CA VAL A 24 -6.57 -3.79 -5.65
C VAL A 24 -7.78 -3.53 -4.74
N GLN A 25 -8.96 -4.00 -5.13
CA GLN A 25 -10.20 -3.79 -4.35
C GLN A 25 -10.18 -4.58 -3.03
N ASP A 26 -9.70 -5.82 -3.07
CA ASP A 26 -9.62 -6.68 -1.89
C ASP A 26 -8.64 -6.10 -0.87
N THR A 27 -7.47 -5.66 -1.32
CA THR A 27 -6.50 -5.00 -0.44
C THR A 27 -7.03 -3.67 0.10
N ALA A 28 -7.76 -2.88 -0.72
CA ALA A 28 -8.42 -1.66 -0.25
C ALA A 28 -9.44 -1.94 0.86
N LYS A 29 -10.16 -3.06 0.78
CA LYS A 29 -11.08 -3.51 1.82
C LYS A 29 -10.32 -3.92 3.07
N ALA A 30 -9.26 -4.72 2.96
CA ALA A 30 -8.43 -5.14 4.08
C ALA A 30 -7.80 -3.94 4.83
N LEU A 31 -7.33 -2.92 4.09
CA LEU A 31 -6.79 -1.69 4.68
C LEU A 31 -7.85 -0.90 5.45
N ARG A 32 -9.07 -0.80 4.92
CA ARG A 32 -10.21 -0.15 5.62
C ARG A 32 -10.61 -0.92 6.88
N GLU A 33 -10.64 -2.25 6.82
CA GLU A 33 -10.94 -3.09 7.98
C GLU A 33 -9.85 -2.94 9.06
N ALA A 34 -8.57 -2.91 8.67
CA ALA A 34 -7.48 -2.66 9.61
C ALA A 34 -7.62 -1.29 10.31
N GLU A 35 -7.95 -0.23 9.56
CA GLU A 35 -8.21 1.10 10.11
C GLU A 35 -9.37 1.10 11.11
N GLN A 36 -10.47 0.40 10.80
CA GLN A 36 -11.62 0.25 11.70
C GLN A 36 -11.26 -0.46 13.01
N HIS A 37 -10.24 -1.32 13.01
CA HIS A 37 -9.70 -1.97 14.20
C HIS A 37 -8.61 -1.14 14.91
N GLY A 38 -8.39 0.11 14.49
CA GLY A 38 -7.36 0.99 15.06
C GLY A 38 -5.93 0.63 14.65
N ILE A 39 -5.77 -0.23 13.64
CA ILE A 39 -4.46 -0.65 13.13
C ILE A 39 -4.01 0.39 12.10
N LYS A 40 -2.90 1.09 12.41
CA LYS A 40 -2.29 2.02 11.45
C LYS A 40 -1.51 1.27 10.37
N THR A 41 -1.87 1.49 9.11
CA THR A 41 -1.24 0.92 7.91
C THR A 41 -0.46 1.97 7.13
N PHE A 42 0.65 1.58 6.51
CA PHE A 42 1.39 2.45 5.59
C PHE A 42 2.06 1.63 4.48
N CYS A 43 1.81 1.95 3.23
CA CYS A 43 2.35 1.21 2.08
C CYS A 43 3.59 1.92 1.49
N ILE A 44 4.61 1.17 1.09
CA ILE A 44 5.77 1.71 0.36
C ILE A 44 6.00 0.85 -0.86
N THR A 45 6.12 1.46 -2.04
CA THR A 45 6.43 0.72 -3.26
C THR A 45 7.57 1.38 -4.03
N VAL A 46 8.39 0.56 -4.70
CA VAL A 46 9.43 0.96 -5.65
C VAL A 46 8.90 1.09 -7.09
N ASP A 47 7.58 0.95 -7.28
CA ASP A 47 6.94 1.05 -8.59
C ASP A 47 6.61 2.50 -8.92
N ARG A 48 7.18 3.05 -10.00
CA ARG A 48 6.90 4.41 -10.49
C ARG A 48 5.43 4.63 -10.86
N SER A 49 4.73 3.57 -11.27
CA SER A 49 3.28 3.55 -11.51
C SER A 49 2.46 3.28 -10.24
N GLY A 50 3.12 3.19 -9.08
CA GLY A 50 2.57 2.95 -7.76
C GLY A 50 1.34 3.80 -7.42
N HIS A 51 1.38 5.07 -7.84
CA HIS A 51 0.31 6.02 -7.60
C HIS A 51 -1.03 5.61 -8.19
N ASP A 52 -1.05 4.89 -9.31
CA ASP A 52 -2.27 4.59 -10.06
C ASP A 52 -3.17 3.61 -9.29
N TYR A 53 -2.57 2.67 -8.56
CA TYR A 53 -3.32 1.69 -7.76
C TYR A 53 -3.37 2.03 -6.28
N LEU A 54 -2.30 2.62 -5.69
CA LEU A 54 -2.29 2.94 -4.26
C LEU A 54 -3.35 3.97 -3.87
N ARG A 55 -3.62 4.96 -4.73
CA ARG A 55 -4.71 5.94 -4.54
C ARG A 55 -6.10 5.30 -4.48
N ARG A 56 -6.26 4.14 -5.11
CA ARG A 56 -7.52 3.37 -5.11
C ARG A 56 -7.64 2.52 -3.84
N MET A 57 -6.51 2.20 -3.22
CA MET A 57 -6.44 1.34 -2.03
C MET A 57 -6.53 2.11 -0.71
N CYS A 58 -5.88 3.27 -0.63
CA CYS A 58 -5.77 4.04 0.60
C CYS A 58 -5.53 5.53 0.35
N PRO A 59 -5.74 6.40 1.37
CA PRO A 59 -5.44 7.83 1.27
C PRO A 59 -3.98 8.10 0.91
N GLU A 60 -3.71 9.19 0.19
CA GLU A 60 -2.33 9.57 -0.20
C GLU A 60 -1.37 9.74 0.98
N ALA A 61 -1.89 10.08 2.16
CA ALA A 61 -1.10 10.20 3.37
C ALA A 61 -0.59 8.84 3.90
N HIS A 62 -1.16 7.72 3.46
CA HIS A 62 -0.92 6.37 3.97
C HIS A 62 -0.05 5.52 3.03
N TYR A 63 0.56 6.12 2.01
CA TYR A 63 1.56 5.43 1.21
C TYR A 63 2.68 6.35 0.74
N MET A 64 3.73 5.74 0.18
CA MET A 64 4.80 6.43 -0.53
C MET A 64 5.27 5.59 -1.71
N VAL A 65 5.53 6.27 -2.81
CA VAL A 65 6.22 5.71 -3.97
C VAL A 65 7.66 6.18 -3.91
N ILE A 66 8.60 5.26 -4.02
CA ILE A 66 10.03 5.52 -4.20
C ILE A 66 10.44 5.01 -5.59
N GLU A 67 11.50 5.57 -6.15
CA GLU A 67 11.97 5.19 -7.49
C GLU A 67 13.03 4.10 -7.42
N GLU A 68 13.89 4.15 -6.41
CA GLU A 68 15.02 3.24 -6.23
C GLU A 68 14.96 2.56 -4.86
N THR A 69 15.41 1.31 -4.79
CA THR A 69 15.32 0.51 -3.55
C THR A 69 16.21 1.09 -2.44
N GLU A 70 17.29 1.78 -2.82
CA GLU A 70 18.22 2.51 -1.96
C GLU A 70 17.53 3.64 -1.17
N GLU A 71 16.38 4.12 -1.63
CA GLU A 71 15.58 5.14 -0.92
C GLU A 71 14.79 4.54 0.25
N LEU A 72 14.62 3.21 0.29
CA LEU A 72 13.78 2.50 1.26
C LEU A 72 14.13 2.81 2.73
N PRO A 73 15.41 2.90 3.15
CA PRO A 73 15.75 3.27 4.53
C PRO A 73 15.24 4.67 4.91
N THR A 74 15.43 5.65 4.03
CA THR A 74 14.95 7.03 4.21
C THR A 74 13.42 7.07 4.20
N ALA A 75 12.81 6.27 3.33
CA ALA A 75 11.36 6.14 3.24
C ALA A 75 10.73 5.55 4.52
N LEU A 76 11.32 4.49 5.05
CA LEU A 76 10.94 3.87 6.34
C LEU A 76 10.99 4.89 7.49
N GLN A 77 12.03 5.71 7.55
CA GLN A 77 12.15 6.77 8.55
C GLN A 77 11.01 7.79 8.43
N LYS A 78 10.71 8.26 7.21
CA LYS A 78 9.60 9.19 6.96
C LYS A 78 8.24 8.58 7.35
N ALA A 79 8.02 7.32 7.00
CA ALA A 79 6.80 6.59 7.34
C ALA A 79 6.64 6.46 8.87
N TYR A 80 7.70 6.04 9.57
CA TYR A 80 7.69 5.89 11.02
C TYR A 80 7.34 7.21 11.74
N ARG A 81 7.95 8.31 11.31
CA ARG A 81 7.68 9.66 11.83
C ARG A 81 6.23 10.08 11.67
N ARG A 82 5.67 9.88 10.46
CA ARG A 82 4.24 10.16 10.18
C ARG A 82 3.31 9.33 11.07
N LEU A 83 3.60 8.05 11.28
CA LEU A 83 2.76 7.13 12.04
C LEU A 83 2.79 7.37 13.56
N THR A 84 3.91 7.87 14.07
CA THR A 84 4.16 8.10 15.50
C THR A 84 3.98 9.55 15.93
N HIS A 85 3.65 10.45 15.01
CA HIS A 85 3.55 11.90 15.25
C HIS A 85 4.86 12.53 15.78
N LEU A 86 6.01 12.08 15.25
CA LEU A 86 7.37 12.61 15.51
C LEU A 86 7.90 13.44 14.32
#